data_AF-A0A372YPN4-F1
#
_entry.id   AF-A0A372YPN4-F1
#
_cell.length_a   1.000
_cell.length_b   1.000
_cell.length_c   1.000
_cell.angle_alpha   90.00
_cell.angle_beta   90.00
_cell.angle_gamma   90.00
#
_symmetry.space_group_name_H-M   'P 1'
#
loop_
_entity.id
_entity.type
_entity.pdbx_description
1 polymer ?
#
loop_
_entity_poly.entity_id
_entity_poly.type
_entity_poly.pdbx_seq_one_letter_code
_entity_poly.pdbx_strand_id
1 'polypeptide(L)'
;MIVVASIMVFMVLLGAFTLMYQIFRLVVLDAESRGMKHPTFWGIFSLSGNNGGGGLILYLLGRNRFPANMTETTKVSFDSRKRKAGLSLCFIAIGTIALIFIALFGNL
;
A
#
# COMPACT_ATOMS: atom_id res chain seq x y z
N MET A 1 0.45 -17.73 -24.26
CA MET A 1 -0.70 -17.63 -23.34
C MET A 1 -0.30 -17.84 -21.89
N ILE A 2 -0.10 -19.09 -21.44
CA ILE A 2 0.11 -19.43 -20.02
C ILE A 2 1.36 -18.75 -19.45
N VAL A 3 2.50 -18.81 -20.12
CA VAL A 3 3.75 -18.18 -19.64
C VAL A 3 3.60 -16.67 -19.42
N VAL A 4 2.92 -15.98 -20.34
CA VAL A 4 2.67 -14.52 -20.23
C VAL A 4 1.72 -14.24 -19.07
N ALA A 5 0.68 -15.04 -18.88
CA ALA A 5 -0.22 -14.93 -17.74
C ALA A 5 0.53 -15.11 -16.41
N SER A 6 1.43 -16.10 -16.31
CA SER A 6 2.26 -16.34 -15.12
C SER A 6 3.12 -15.13 -14.75
N ILE A 7 3.72 -14.48 -15.75
CA ILE A 7 4.53 -13.27 -15.56
C ILE A 7 3.66 -12.11 -15.04
N MET A 8 2.47 -11.93 -15.61
CA MET A 8 1.54 -10.87 -15.19
C MET A 8 1.02 -11.11 -13.77
N VAL A 9 0.72 -12.36 -13.39
CA VAL A 9 0.36 -12.71 -12.01
C VAL A 9 1.51 -12.35 -11.06
N PHE A 10 2.75 -12.72 -11.41
CA PHE A 10 3.91 -12.39 -10.59
C PHE A 10 4.10 -10.87 -10.43
N MET A 11 3.92 -10.10 -11.50
CA MET A 11 3.97 -8.65 -11.48
C MET A 11 2.92 -8.03 -10.54
N VAL A 12 1.68 -8.52 -10.58
CA VAL A 12 0.60 -8.07 -9.68
C VAL A 12 0.92 -8.41 -8.23
N LEU A 13 1.41 -9.62 -7.95
CA LEU A 13 1.79 -10.04 -6.59
C LEU A 13 2.94 -9.19 -6.02
N LEU A 14 3.98 -8.92 -6.82
CA LEU A 14 5.06 -8.01 -6.43
C LEU A 14 4.55 -6.59 -6.19
N GLY A 15 3.66 -6.09 -7.05
CA GLY A 15 2.99 -4.81 -6.87
C GLY A 15 2.22 -4.76 -5.55
N ALA A 16 1.44 -5.79 -5.24
CA ALA A 16 0.67 -5.87 -3.99
C ALA A 16 1.58 -5.90 -2.75
N PHE A 17 2.65 -6.70 -2.77
CA PHE A 17 3.59 -6.81 -1.66
C PHE A 17 4.32 -5.48 -1.41
N THR A 18 4.79 -4.83 -2.48
CA THR A 18 5.46 -3.52 -2.37
C THR A 18 4.51 -2.43 -1.89
N LEU A 19 3.26 -2.42 -2.36
CA LEU A 19 2.22 -1.50 -1.89
C LEU A 19 1.96 -1.69 -0.38
N MET A 20 1.81 -2.93 0.07
CA MET A 20 1.61 -3.28 1.48
C MET A 20 2.75 -2.73 2.35
N TYR A 21 4.00 -2.94 1.93
CA TYR A 21 5.17 -2.43 2.63
C TYR A 21 5.22 -0.90 2.68
N GLN A 22 4.89 -0.20 1.58
CA GLN A 22 4.88 1.26 1.58
C GLN A 22 3.77 1.82 2.48
N ILE A 23 2.57 1.23 2.46
CA ILE A 23 1.45 1.64 3.34
C ILE A 23 1.84 1.45 4.81
N PHE A 24 2.39 0.29 5.17
CA PHE A 24 2.90 0.04 6.52
C PHE A 24 3.89 1.13 6.96
N ARG A 25 4.89 1.44 6.14
CA ARG A 25 5.90 2.46 6.48
C ARG A 25 5.30 3.87 6.55
N LEU A 26 4.32 4.20 5.71
CA LEU A 26 3.62 5.49 5.76
C LEU A 26 2.85 5.64 7.08
N VAL A 27 2.15 4.59 7.52
CA VAL A 27 1.40 4.59 8.77
C VAL A 27 2.33 4.66 9.98
N VAL A 28 3.42 3.89 10.00
CA VAL A 28 4.43 3.95 11.06
C VAL A 28 5.02 5.36 11.17
N LEU A 29 5.39 5.98 10.05
CA LEU A 29 5.99 7.31 10.03
C LEU A 29 5.00 8.40 10.46
N ASP A 30 3.73 8.31 10.04
CA ASP A 30 2.67 9.22 10.49
C ASP A 30 2.42 9.04 12.00
N ALA A 31 2.46 7.80 12.50
CA ALA A 31 2.30 7.48 13.91
C ALA A 31 3.45 7.99 14.79
N GLU A 32 4.69 7.84 14.33
CA GLU A 32 5.89 8.38 14.96
C GLU A 32 5.84 9.91 15.01
N SER A 33 5.47 10.56 13.91
CA SER A 33 5.36 12.03 13.85
C SER A 33 4.28 12.60 14.79
N ARG A 34 3.31 11.76 15.18
CA ARG A 34 2.21 12.09 16.10
C ARG A 34 2.49 11.68 17.55
N GLY A 35 3.63 11.04 17.82
CA GLY A 35 4.00 10.58 19.17
C GLY A 35 3.14 9.44 19.71
N MET A 36 2.58 8.59 18.85
CA MET A 36 1.78 7.43 19.30
C MET A 36 2.69 6.34 19.91
N LYS A 37 2.29 5.75 21.04
CA LYS A 37 3.12 4.79 21.81
C LYS A 37 3.59 3.54 21.03
N HIS A 38 2.80 3.06 20.06
CA HIS A 38 3.08 1.81 19.33
C HIS A 38 2.91 1.98 17.81
N PRO A 39 3.82 2.68 17.13
CA PRO A 39 3.68 2.99 15.71
C PRO A 39 3.69 1.73 14.82
N THR A 40 4.50 0.73 15.15
CA THR A 40 4.54 -0.57 14.46
C THR A 40 3.23 -1.34 14.58
N PHE A 41 2.57 -1.27 15.73
CA PHE A 41 1.27 -1.92 15.93
C PHE A 41 0.21 -1.30 15.02
N TRP A 42 0.15 0.04 14.96
CA TRP A 42 -0.75 0.74 14.03
C TRP A 42 -0.43 0.44 12.56
N GLY A 43 0.86 0.29 12.22
CA GLY A 43 1.29 -0.17 10.91
C GLY A 43 0.72 -1.55 10.56
N ILE A 44 0.93 -2.56 11.42
CA ILE A 44 0.41 -3.92 11.20
C ILE A 44 -1.11 -3.91 11.18
N PHE A 45 -1.73 -3.18 12.10
CA PHE A 45 -3.17 -3.06 12.18
C PHE A 45 -3.75 -2.42 10.92
N SER A 46 -3.08 -1.43 10.31
CA SER A 46 -3.51 -0.82 9.06
C SER A 46 -3.50 -1.77 7.87
N LEU A 47 -2.69 -2.83 7.93
CA LEU A 47 -2.68 -3.91 6.94
C LEU A 47 -3.74 -4.98 7.21
N SER A 48 -4.31 -4.99 8.42
CA SER A 48 -5.32 -5.95 8.83
C SER A 48 -6.72 -5.51 8.39
N GLY A 49 -7.40 -6.39 7.65
CA GLY A 49 -8.78 -6.18 7.23
C GLY A 49 -9.19 -7.15 6.13
N ASN A 50 -10.21 -7.97 6.39
CA ASN A 50 -10.75 -8.97 5.46
C ASN A 50 -11.26 -8.38 4.12
N ASN A 51 -11.39 -7.04 4.04
CA ASN A 51 -11.78 -6.28 2.83
C ASN A 51 -10.90 -5.01 2.64
N GLY A 52 -9.63 -5.02 3.06
CA GLY A 52 -8.64 -3.99 2.72
C GLY A 52 -8.76 -2.62 3.40
N GLY A 53 -9.82 -2.35 4.18
CA GLY A 53 -10.05 -1.03 4.79
C GLY A 53 -10.19 -0.96 6.31
N GLY A 54 -10.54 -2.05 6.99
CA GLY A 54 -10.98 -2.00 8.39
C GLY A 54 -9.95 -1.41 9.36
N GLY A 55 -8.72 -1.91 9.33
CA GLY A 55 -7.67 -1.45 10.22
C GLY A 55 -7.09 -0.08 9.86
N LEU A 56 -7.00 0.23 8.56
CA LEU A 56 -6.56 1.55 8.09
C LEU A 56 -7.59 2.65 8.42
N ILE A 57 -8.89 2.38 8.24
CA ILE A 57 -9.96 3.32 8.58
C ILE A 57 -9.96 3.61 10.08
N LEU A 58 -9.79 2.59 10.92
CA LEU A 58 -9.71 2.78 12.36
C LEU A 58 -8.49 3.63 12.77
N TYR A 59 -7.34 3.40 12.12
CA TYR A 59 -6.15 4.24 12.30
C TYR A 59 -6.44 5.71 11.95
N LEU A 60 -7.07 5.94 10.79
CA LEU A 60 -7.43 7.29 10.33
C LEU A 60 -8.43 8.00 11.24
N LEU A 61 -9.35 7.25 11.87
CA LEU A 61 -10.29 7.82 12.85
C LEU A 61 -9.59 8.17 14.16
N GLY A 62 -8.68 7.32 14.63
CA GLY A 62 -7.96 7.49 15.89
C GLY A 62 -6.90 8.60 15.86
N ARG A 63 -6.27 8.86 14.71
CA ARG A 63 -5.14 9.80 14.61
C ARG A 63 -5.50 11.26 14.90
N ASN A 64 -6.78 11.66 14.80
CA ASN A 64 -7.23 13.04 15.00
C ASN A 64 -7.01 13.54 16.43
N ARG A 65 -6.79 12.63 17.40
CA ARG A 65 -6.47 12.99 18.79
C ARG A 65 -4.98 13.31 19.03
N PHE A 66 -4.13 13.14 18.02
CA PHE A 66 -2.69 13.37 18.11
C PHE A 66 -2.26 14.44 17.09
N PRO A 67 -1.75 15.61 17.53
CA PRO A 67 -1.24 16.63 16.61
C PRO A 67 0.01 16.10 15.90
N ALA A 68 0.06 16.28 14.58
CA ALA A 68 1.21 15.86 13.77
C ALA A 68 2.36 16.86 13.95
N ASN A 69 3.52 16.37 14.37
CA ASN A 69 4.73 17.17 14.52
C ASN A 69 5.82 16.59 13.61
N MET A 70 5.70 16.90 12.32
CA MET A 70 6.52 16.30 11.27
C MET A 70 7.64 17.25 10.86
N THR A 71 8.90 16.80 11.02
CA THR A 71 10.06 17.55 10.52
C THR A 71 10.13 17.54 9.00
N GLU A 72 10.78 18.54 8.41
CA GLU A 72 10.96 18.65 6.95
C GLU A 72 11.64 17.41 6.34
N THR A 73 12.61 16.83 7.03
CA THR A 73 13.27 15.58 6.62
C THR A 73 12.30 14.39 6.57
N THR A 74 11.40 14.31 7.55
CA THR A 74 10.38 13.26 7.62
C THR A 74 9.34 13.44 6.52
N LYS A 75 8.94 14.68 6.22
CA LYS A 75 8.01 15.00 5.11
C LYS A 75 8.56 14.55 3.75
N VAL A 76 9.84 14.79 3.47
CA VAL A 76 10.48 14.35 2.21
C VAL A 76 10.46 12.82 2.09
N SER A 77 10.78 12.11 3.17
CA SER A 77 10.73 10.64 3.19
C SER A 77 9.30 10.11 3.01
N PHE A 78 8.30 10.81 3.54
CA PHE A 78 6.89 10.49 3.40
C PHE A 78 6.41 10.67 1.95
N ASP A 79 6.73 11.79 1.31
CA ASP A 79 6.34 12.03 -0.09
C ASP A 79 6.99 11.01 -1.04
N SER A 80 8.27 10.70 -0.82
CA SER A 80 8.97 9.66 -1.59
C SER A 80 8.27 8.30 -1.50
N ARG A 81 7.85 7.90 -0.29
CA ARG A 81 7.12 6.64 -0.07
C ARG A 81 5.72 6.67 -0.67
N LYS A 82 5.03 7.81 -0.60
CA LYS A 82 3.73 8.02 -1.25
C LYS A 82 3.82 7.85 -2.77
N ARG A 83 4.85 8.40 -3.40
CA ARG A 83 5.13 8.19 -4.83
C ARG A 83 5.41 6.73 -5.16
N LYS A 84 6.19 6.03 -4.33
CA LYS A 84 6.46 4.59 -4.50
C LYS A 84 5.19 3.74 -4.35
N ALA A 85 4.31 4.07 -3.40
CA ALA A 85 3.01 3.43 -3.26
C ALA A 85 2.13 3.66 -4.51
N GLY A 86 2.13 4.88 -5.05
CA GLY A 86 1.46 5.21 -6.31
C GLY A 86 1.99 4.38 -7.48
N LEU A 87 3.32 4.22 -7.60
CA LEU A 87 3.93 3.40 -8.64
C LEU A 87 3.55 1.92 -8.52
N SER A 88 3.56 1.34 -7.31
CA SER A 88 3.09 -0.02 -7.09
C SER A 88 1.62 -0.20 -7.47
N LEU A 89 0.79 0.81 -7.24
CA LEU A 89 -0.63 0.80 -7.61
C LEU A 89 -0.80 0.78 -9.14
N CYS A 90 0.00 1.55 -9.88
CA CYS A 90 0.02 1.51 -11.34
C CYS A 90 0.42 0.13 -11.88
N PHE A 91 1.43 -0.51 -11.29
CA PHE A 91 1.85 -1.87 -11.67
C PHE A 91 0.74 -2.91 -11.46
N ILE A 92 0.02 -2.83 -10.33
CA ILE A 92 -1.14 -3.70 -10.07
C ILE A 92 -2.23 -3.45 -11.12
N ALA A 93 -2.57 -2.18 -11.40
CA ALA A 93 -3.63 -1.84 -12.34
C ALA A 93 -3.34 -2.36 -13.75
N ILE A 94 -2.13 -2.07 -14.27
CA ILE A 94 -1.71 -2.52 -15.61
C ILE A 94 -1.67 -4.06 -15.68
N GLY A 95 -1.06 -4.71 -14.69
CA GLY A 95 -0.98 -6.17 -14.64
C GLY A 95 -2.35 -6.84 -14.58
N THR A 96 -3.30 -6.26 -13.83
CA THR A 96 -4.66 -6.78 -13.71
C THR A 96 -5.45 -6.60 -15.00
N ILE A 97 -5.35 -5.44 -15.66
CA ILE A 97 -5.99 -5.19 -16.97
C ILE A 97 -5.45 -6.19 -18.01
N ALA A 98 -4.13 -6.41 -18.03
CA ALA A 98 -3.50 -7.38 -18.93
C ALA A 98 -4.01 -8.82 -18.66
N LEU A 99 -4.15 -9.22 -17.38
CA LEU A 99 -4.71 -10.51 -17.02
C LEU A 99 -6.17 -10.68 -17.46
N ILE A 100 -7.00 -9.64 -17.29
CA ILE A 100 -8.40 -9.66 -17.76
C ILE A 100 -8.45 -9.83 -19.28
N PHE A 101 -7.61 -9.10 -20.01
CA PHE A 101 -7.55 -9.21 -21.47
C PHE A 101 -7.13 -10.62 -21.92
N ILE A 102 -6.09 -11.19 -21.29
CA ILE A 102 -5.65 -12.56 -21.52
C ILE A 102 -6.74 -13.58 -21.19
N ALA A 103 -7.52 -13.37 -20.13
CA ALA A 103 -8.60 -14.27 -19.74
C ALA A 103 -9.78 -14.24 -20.72
N LEU A 104 -10.10 -13.06 -21.28
CA LEU A 104 -11.24 -12.87 -22.19
C LEU A 104 -10.93 -13.31 -23.63
N PHE A 105 -9.75 -12.98 -24.14
CA PHE A 105 -9.39 -13.17 -25.56
C PHE A 105 -8.34 -14.25 -25.78
N GLY A 106 -7.76 -14.79 -24.71
CA GLY A 106 -6.67 -15.75 -24.79
C GLY A 106 -7.02 -17.15 -25.27
N ASN A 107 -8.31 -17.42 -25.41
CA ASN A 107 -8.85 -18.71 -25.86
C ASN A 107 -9.49 -18.62 -27.26
N LEU A 108 -9.43 -17.44 -27.91
CA LEU A 108 -9.65 -17.25 -29.35
C LEU A 108 -8.32 -17.49 -30.09
#